data_AF-A0A699VSK8-F1
#
_entry.id   AF-A0A699VSK8-F1
#
_cell.length_a   1.000
_cell.length_b   1.000
_cell.length_c   1.000
_cell.angle_alpha   90.00
_cell.angle_beta   90.00
_cell.angle_gamma   90.00
#
_symmetry.space_group_name_H-M   'P 1'
#
loop_
_entity.id
_entity.type
_entity.pdbx_description
1 polymer ?
#
loop_
_entity_poly.entity_id
_entity_poly.type
_entity_poly.pdbx_seq_one_letter_code
_entity_poly.pdbx_strand_id
1 'polypeptide(L)'
;EYYEKVDISHETSVARSPQQNGVVERRNRMQIEAGRIMLIYAKASLFLWPEAAAATCYTHNRSIIHIRHSKTPYELLHDKLPLSFFHVFGVLCYPTNDSENLGKLQPKDDIGIFIVYALTKKAF
;
A
#
# COMPACT_ATOMS: atom_id res chain seq x y z
N GLU A 1 12.15 -27.34 4.34
CA GLU A 1 12.16 -27.54 2.87
C GLU A 1 12.09 -26.26 2.02
N TYR A 2 11.03 -25.44 2.02
CA TYR A 2 11.02 -24.22 1.18
C TYR A 2 12.04 -23.16 1.65
N TYR A 3 12.02 -22.79 2.93
CA TYR A 3 12.89 -21.75 3.48
C TYR A 3 14.38 -22.09 3.35
N GLU A 4 14.75 -23.36 3.56
CA GLU A 4 16.13 -23.84 3.34
C GLU A 4 16.56 -23.75 1.87
N LYS A 5 15.65 -23.96 0.91
CA LYS A 5 15.96 -23.83 -0.53
C LYS A 5 16.23 -22.38 -0.95
N VAL A 6 15.70 -21.40 -0.22
CA VAL A 6 15.90 -19.97 -0.48
C VAL A 6 16.88 -19.32 0.51
N ASP A 7 17.63 -20.13 1.28
CA ASP A 7 18.62 -19.69 2.26
C ASP A 7 18.04 -18.74 3.34
N ILE A 8 16.80 -19.01 3.77
CA ILE A 8 16.12 -18.28 4.85
C ILE A 8 16.08 -19.14 6.11
N SER A 9 16.68 -18.65 7.19
CA SER A 9 16.53 -19.22 8.53
C SER A 9 15.12 -18.97 9.08
N HIS A 10 14.35 -20.03 9.29
CA HIS A 10 13.00 -19.93 9.86
C HIS A 10 13.01 -20.26 11.35
N GLU A 11 12.80 -19.23 12.17
CA GLU A 11 12.66 -19.35 13.63
C GLU A 11 11.19 -19.32 14.03
N THR A 12 10.74 -20.30 14.82
CA THR A 12 9.35 -20.38 15.30
C THR A 12 9.21 -19.84 16.72
N SER A 13 8.29 -18.90 16.92
CA SER A 13 7.86 -18.46 18.26
C SER A 13 7.04 -19.52 18.97
N VAL A 14 7.05 -19.53 20.30
CA VAL A 14 6.14 -20.37 21.09
C VAL A 14 4.69 -19.87 20.91
N ALA A 15 3.75 -20.78 20.70
CA ALA A 15 2.34 -20.43 20.57
C ALA A 15 1.85 -19.65 21.82
N ARG A 16 1.04 -18.62 21.61
CA ARG A 16 0.49 -17.75 22.69
C ARG A 16 1.59 -17.08 23.54
N SER A 17 2.66 -16.61 22.89
CA SER A 17 3.67 -15.74 23.52
C SER A 17 3.52 -14.28 23.01
N PRO A 18 2.67 -13.45 23.65
CA PRO A 18 2.42 -12.07 23.23
C PRO A 18 3.69 -11.22 23.17
N GLN A 19 4.71 -11.55 23.96
CA GLN A 19 5.99 -10.84 23.99
C GLN A 19 6.77 -11.02 22.68
N GLN A 20 6.71 -12.20 22.05
CA GLN A 20 7.41 -12.48 20.79
C GLN A 20 6.62 -11.93 19.59
N ASN A 21 5.30 -12.04 19.59
CA ASN A 21 4.45 -11.67 18.44
C ASN A 21 3.82 -10.28 18.52
N GLY A 22 3.92 -9.61 19.67
CA GLY A 22 3.19 -8.37 19.95
C GLY A 22 3.56 -7.19 19.05
N VAL A 23 4.75 -7.19 18.43
CA VAL A 23 5.11 -6.18 17.42
C VAL A 23 4.32 -6.40 16.12
N VAL A 24 4.28 -7.63 15.63
CA VAL A 24 3.57 -8.00 14.40
C VAL A 24 2.06 -7.83 14.59
N GLU A 25 1.51 -8.27 15.71
CA GLU A 25 0.07 -8.15 16.00
C GLU A 25 -0.40 -6.69 16.03
N ARG A 26 0.36 -5.80 16.70
CA ARG A 26 0.04 -4.37 16.74
C ARG A 26 0.10 -3.74 15.35
N ARG A 27 1.11 -4.08 14.56
CA ARG A 27 1.27 -3.57 13.19
C ARG A 27 0.14 -4.04 12.28
N ASN A 28 -0.21 -5.32 12.35
CA ASN A 28 -1.29 -5.89 11.53
C ASN A 28 -2.65 -5.27 11.90
N ARG A 29 -2.92 -5.08 13.20
CA ARG A 29 -4.14 -4.40 13.64
C ARG A 29 -4.24 -2.97 13.10
N MET A 30 -3.16 -2.20 13.20
CA MET A 30 -3.10 -0.84 12.66
C MET A 30 -3.34 -0.81 11.15
N GLN A 31 -2.75 -1.74 10.39
CA GLN A 31 -2.96 -1.83 8.95
C GLN A 31 -4.41 -2.17 8.58
N ILE A 32 -5.04 -3.11 9.29
CA ILE A 32 -6.44 -3.49 9.04
C ILE A 32 -7.37 -2.31 9.33
N GLU A 33 -7.18 -1.61 10.46
CA GLU A 33 -8.01 -0.46 10.83
C GLU A 33 -7.85 0.69 9.84
N ALA A 34 -6.63 1.00 9.41
CA ALA A 34 -6.40 2.04 8.42
C ALA A 34 -6.99 1.68 7.04
N GLY A 35 -6.88 0.42 6.60
CA GLY A 35 -7.55 -0.04 5.38
C GLY A 35 -9.07 0.06 5.47
N ARG A 36 -9.64 -0.25 6.63
CA ARG A 36 -11.08 -0.08 6.91
C ARG A 36 -11.51 1.39 6.84
N ILE A 37 -10.70 2.29 7.41
CA ILE A 37 -10.95 3.74 7.33
C ILE A 37 -10.92 4.21 5.86
N MET A 38 -9.94 3.75 5.06
CA MET A 38 -9.85 4.09 3.64
C MET A 38 -11.10 3.66 2.85
N LEU A 39 -11.59 2.43 3.08
CA LEU A 39 -12.81 1.94 2.43
C LEU A 39 -14.05 2.75 2.81
N ILE A 40 -14.22 3.07 4.09
CA ILE A 40 -15.34 3.88 4.59
C ILE A 40 -15.29 5.29 4.00
N TYR A 41 -14.11 5.91 4.00
CA TYR A 41 -13.89 7.25 3.43
C TYR A 41 -14.26 7.30 1.95
N ALA A 42 -13.78 6.33 1.17
CA ALA A 42 -14.04 6.24 -0.27
C ALA A 42 -15.46 5.78 -0.62
N LYS A 43 -16.27 5.38 0.37
CA LYS A 43 -17.55 4.67 0.16
C LYS A 43 -17.38 3.46 -0.78
N ALA A 44 -16.24 2.79 -0.67
CA ALA A 44 -15.84 1.69 -1.53
C ALA A 44 -16.44 0.36 -1.05
N SER A 45 -16.65 -0.57 -1.99
CA SER A 45 -17.10 -1.93 -1.68
C SER A 45 -16.05 -2.69 -0.87
N LEU A 46 -16.49 -3.57 0.03
CA LEU A 46 -15.60 -4.44 0.81
C LEU A 46 -14.76 -5.35 -0.07
N PHE A 47 -15.18 -5.65 -1.30
CA PHE A 47 -14.37 -6.41 -2.27
C PHE A 47 -12.97 -5.79 -2.49
N LEU A 48 -12.84 -4.47 -2.33
CA LEU A 48 -11.58 -3.73 -2.48
C LEU A 48 -10.67 -3.77 -1.24
N TRP A 49 -10.95 -4.66 -0.28
CA TRP A 49 -10.14 -4.78 0.93
C TRP A 49 -8.66 -5.15 0.68
N PRO A 50 -8.29 -6.00 -0.30
CA PRO A 50 -6.88 -6.29 -0.57
C PRO A 50 -6.14 -5.04 -1.05
N GLU A 51 -6.77 -4.21 -1.87
CA GLU A 51 -6.18 -2.99 -2.40
C GLU A 51 -6.10 -1.91 -1.33
N ALA A 52 -7.12 -1.77 -0.48
CA ALA A 52 -7.06 -0.88 0.68
C ALA A 52 -5.94 -1.29 1.65
N ALA A 53 -5.73 -2.59 1.87
CA ALA A 53 -4.63 -3.12 2.67
C ALA A 53 -3.26 -2.82 2.02
N ALA A 54 -3.14 -2.99 0.70
CA ALA A 54 -1.93 -2.67 -0.05
C ALA A 54 -1.61 -1.17 -0.03
N ALA A 55 -2.61 -0.30 -0.25
CA ALA A 55 -2.48 1.14 -0.18
C ALA A 55 -2.05 1.60 1.22
N THR A 56 -2.64 1.00 2.26
CA THR A 56 -2.28 1.23 3.65
C THR A 56 -0.84 0.82 3.96
N CYS A 57 -0.40 -0.34 3.48
CA CYS A 57 0.98 -0.79 3.64
C CYS A 57 1.95 0.16 2.91
N TYR A 58 1.58 0.58 1.69
CA TYR A 58 2.36 1.47 0.87
C TYR A 58 2.59 2.84 1.52
N THR A 59 1.52 3.45 2.02
CA THR A 59 1.58 4.76 2.68
C THR A 59 2.34 4.67 3.99
N HIS A 60 1.98 3.75 4.88
CA HIS A 60 2.65 3.62 6.18
C HIS A 60 4.16 3.38 6.08
N ASN A 61 4.60 2.52 5.16
CA ASN A 61 6.03 2.23 5.00
C ASN A 61 6.83 3.44 4.51
N ARG A 62 6.17 4.44 3.91
CA ARG A 62 6.80 5.63 3.35
C ARG A 62 6.45 6.92 4.07
N SER A 63 5.47 6.96 4.99
CA SER A 63 5.07 8.19 5.69
C SER A 63 5.26 8.13 7.19
N ILE A 64 5.22 6.95 7.83
CA ILE A 64 5.47 6.85 9.26
C ILE A 64 6.98 6.95 9.50
N ILE A 65 7.36 7.99 10.24
CA ILE A 65 8.73 8.17 10.70
C ILE A 65 8.95 7.30 11.94
N HIS A 66 10.00 6.47 11.89
CA HIS A 66 10.44 5.72 13.04
C HIS A 66 11.25 6.62 13.97
N ILE A 67 10.73 6.89 15.18
CA ILE A 67 11.29 7.87 16.14
C ILE A 67 12.79 7.67 16.40
N ARG A 68 13.25 6.42 16.51
CA ARG A 68 14.67 6.11 16.79
C ARG A 68 15.63 6.55 15.68
N HIS A 69 15.18 6.54 14.43
CA HIS A 69 16.05 6.77 13.27
C HIS A 69 15.72 8.07 12.54
N SER A 70 14.62 8.74 12.91
CA SER A 70 14.08 9.91 12.21
C SER A 70 13.93 9.70 10.70
N LYS A 71 13.67 8.45 10.30
CA LYS A 71 13.52 8.00 8.90
C LYS A 71 12.31 7.09 8.76
N THR A 72 11.76 7.03 7.56
CA THR A 72 10.68 6.08 7.23
C THR A 72 11.24 4.67 7.00
N PRO A 73 10.44 3.58 7.17
CA PRO A 73 10.89 2.23 6.85
C PRO A 73 11.43 2.09 5.42
N TYR A 74 10.83 2.79 4.46
CA TYR A 74 11.27 2.79 3.07
C TYR A 74 12.64 3.46 2.89
N GLU A 75 12.88 4.58 3.56
CA GLU A 75 14.19 5.23 3.58
C GLU A 75 15.26 4.35 4.21
N LEU A 76 14.94 3.63 5.28
CA LEU A 76 15.89 2.75 5.94
C LEU A 76 16.32 1.57 5.04
N LEU A 77 15.45 1.13 4.14
CA LEU A 77 15.71 -0.02 3.27
C LEU A 77 16.32 0.38 1.91
N HIS A 78 15.99 1.57 1.41
CA HIS A 78 16.33 1.97 0.04
C HIS A 78 17.11 3.28 -0.08
N ASP A 79 17.36 3.96 1.04
CA ASP A 79 18.04 5.27 1.11
C ASP A 79 17.45 6.32 0.15
N LYS A 80 16.13 6.28 -0.07
CA LYS A 80 15.40 7.18 -0.98
C LYS A 80 14.17 7.76 -0.28
N LEU A 81 13.90 9.05 -0.57
CA LEU A 81 12.73 9.82 -0.10
C LEU A 81 11.75 10.15 -1.24
N PRO A 82 10.94 9.20 -1.73
CA PRO A 82 9.94 9.49 -2.75
C PRO A 82 8.59 9.77 -2.05
N LEU A 83 8.39 11.01 -1.56
CA LEU A 83 7.14 11.43 -0.87
C LEU A 83 6.18 12.26 -1.74
N SER A 84 6.58 12.68 -2.94
CA SER A 84 5.90 13.73 -3.70
C SER A 84 4.64 13.30 -4.47
N PHE A 85 4.20 12.04 -4.38
CA PHE A 85 3.14 11.48 -5.24
C PHE A 85 2.05 10.73 -4.46
N PHE A 86 1.87 11.01 -3.17
CA PHE A 86 0.75 10.42 -2.45
C PHE A 86 -0.59 10.99 -2.92
N HIS A 87 -1.48 10.09 -3.28
CA HIS A 87 -2.87 10.34 -3.59
C HIS A 87 -3.76 9.71 -2.53
N VAL A 88 -4.86 10.37 -2.24
CA VAL A 88 -5.85 9.91 -1.26
C VAL A 88 -6.62 8.73 -1.85
N PHE A 89 -6.69 7.62 -1.13
CA PHE A 89 -7.52 6.47 -1.51
C PHE A 89 -8.97 6.93 -1.71
N GLY A 90 -9.58 6.60 -2.85
CA GLY A 90 -10.93 7.05 -3.19
C GLY A 90 -11.01 8.38 -3.91
N VAL A 91 -9.89 9.06 -4.20
CA VAL A 91 -9.92 10.33 -4.94
C VAL A 91 -10.26 10.09 -6.41
N LEU A 92 -10.97 11.03 -7.02
CA LEU A 92 -11.24 11.04 -8.45
C LEU A 92 -9.90 11.13 -9.22
N CYS A 93 -9.71 10.25 -10.20
CA CYS A 93 -8.58 10.29 -11.11
C CYS A 93 -9.06 10.26 -12.57
N TYR A 94 -8.22 10.77 -13.45
CA TYR A 94 -8.48 10.82 -14.89
C TYR A 94 -7.37 10.06 -15.61
N PRO A 95 -7.41 8.71 -15.63
CA PRO A 95 -6.44 7.94 -16.38
C PRO A 95 -6.60 8.21 -17.88
N THR A 96 -5.48 8.32 -18.58
CA THR A 96 -5.49 8.52 -20.03
C THR A 96 -6.03 7.29 -20.72
N ASN A 97 -6.97 7.53 -21.64
CA ASN A 97 -7.56 6.50 -22.47
C ASN A 97 -6.59 6.18 -23.62
N ASP A 98 -5.85 5.08 -23.48
CA ASP A 98 -4.84 4.65 -24.45
C ASP A 98 -5.43 3.85 -25.63
N SER A 99 -6.75 3.94 -25.89
CA SER A 99 -7.36 3.18 -26.98
C SER A 99 -6.96 3.71 -28.37
N GLU A 100 -6.52 2.80 -29.24
CA GLU A 100 -6.00 3.13 -30.58
C GLU A 100 -7.05 3.77 -31.52
N ASN A 101 -8.34 3.68 -31.16
CA ASN A 101 -9.47 4.09 -32.00
C ASN A 101 -10.19 5.36 -31.52
N LEU A 102 -9.52 6.24 -30.76
CA LEU A 102 -10.14 7.49 -30.31
C LEU A 102 -10.39 8.45 -31.48
N GLY A 103 -11.67 8.72 -31.74
CA GLY A 103 -12.08 9.75 -32.69
C GLY A 103 -11.69 11.16 -32.21
N LYS A 104 -11.57 12.13 -33.15
CA LYS A 104 -11.09 13.51 -32.86
C LYS A 104 -11.83 14.26 -31.73
N LEU A 105 -13.07 13.87 -31.42
CA LEU A 105 -13.91 14.52 -30.40
C LEU A 105 -14.29 13.57 -29.24
N GLN A 106 -13.69 12.38 -29.17
CA GLN A 106 -13.93 11.46 -28.06
C GLN A 106 -13.13 11.88 -26.82
N PRO A 107 -13.63 11.57 -25.60
CA PRO A 107 -12.88 11.78 -24.37
C PRO A 107 -11.51 11.10 -24.45
N LYS A 108 -10.46 11.82 -24.06
CA LYS A 108 -9.09 11.30 -24.02
C LYS A 108 -8.72 10.71 -22.67
N ASP A 109 -9.54 10.95 -21.64
CA ASP A 109 -9.33 10.44 -20.30
C ASP A 109 -10.64 9.84 -19.80
N ASP A 110 -10.53 8.72 -19.11
CA ASP A 110 -11.66 8.09 -18.44
C ASP A 110 -11.82 8.67 -17.04
N ILE A 111 -12.97 8.43 -16.41
CA ILE A 111 -13.19 8.83 -15.01
C ILE A 111 -12.98 7.60 -14.14
N GLY A 112 -12.05 7.69 -13.20
CA GLY A 112 -11.69 6.61 -12.29
C GLY A 112 -11.66 7.06 -10.82
N ILE A 113 -11.46 6.08 -9.95
CA ILE A 113 -11.20 6.29 -8.52
C ILE A 113 -9.81 5.72 -8.25
N PHE A 114 -8.97 6.47 -7.54
CA PHE A 114 -7.66 5.99 -7.12
C PHE A 114 -7.79 4.93 -6.03
N ILE A 115 -7.30 3.72 -6.31
CA ILE A 115 -7.37 2.60 -5.38
C ILE A 115 -5.99 2.24 -4.82
N VAL A 116 -4.95 2.10 -5.64
CA VAL A 116 -3.64 1.63 -5.14
C VAL A 116 -2.49 2.11 -6.01
N TYR A 117 -1.30 2.13 -5.41
CA TYR A 117 -0.04 2.40 -6.10
C TYR A 117 0.45 1.14 -6.82
N ALA A 118 0.72 1.27 -8.12
CA ALA A 118 1.40 0.22 -8.87
C ALA A 118 2.88 0.13 -8.45
N LEU A 119 3.44 -1.09 -8.48
CA LEU A 119 4.86 -1.32 -8.15
C LEU A 119 5.81 -0.76 -9.22
N THR A 120 5.37 -0.75 -10.48
CA THR A 120 6.23 -0.46 -11.65
C THR A 120 5.85 0.81 -12.40
N LYS A 121 4.65 1.37 -12.16
CA LYS A 121 4.16 2.57 -12.85
C LYS A 121 4.13 3.76 -11.90
N LYS A 122 4.67 4.89 -12.38
CA LYS A 122 4.66 6.18 -11.67
C LYS A 122 3.47 7.07 -12.04
N ALA A 123 2.79 6.77 -13.14
CA ALA A 123 1.66 7.53 -13.68
C ALA A 123 0.39 6.66 -13.73
N PHE A 124 -0.76 7.34 -13.72
CA PHE A 124 -2.10 6.77 -13.85
C PHE A 124 -2.37 6.34 -15.29
#